data_AF-A0A177A5F7-F1
#
_entry.id   AF-A0A177A5F7-F1
#
_cell.length_a   1.000
_cell.length_b   1.000
_cell.length_c   1.000
_cell.angle_alpha   90.00
_cell.angle_beta   90.00
_cell.angle_gamma   90.00
#
_symmetry.space_group_name_H-M   'P 1'
#
loop_
_entity.id
_entity.type
_entity.pdbx_description
1 polymer ?
#
loop_
_entity_poly.entity_id
_entity_poly.type
_entity_poly.pdbx_seq_one_letter_code
_entity_poly.pdbx_strand_id
1 'polypeptide(L)'
;MSEQFSAPELKEGFKAVLTVKSFVASEDLISRLSPTFGLLNFPRTAHLIHLGAIGSDDILLPSAPALSPGCTVVITEKVDGANMAFSLSSGRQLLVQNRSQFVNSSSHSQFKKLDFGWRDIARNYLGY
;
A
#
# COMPACT_ATOMS: atom_id res chain seq x y z
N MET A 1 5.05 17.26 -17.72
CA MET A 1 4.25 16.51 -16.74
C MET A 1 2.87 17.10 -16.75
N SER A 2 1.86 16.36 -17.23
CA SER A 2 0.47 16.78 -17.14
C SER A 2 -0.03 16.49 -15.72
N GLU A 3 -0.46 17.52 -15.00
CA GLU A 3 -1.12 17.46 -13.69
C GLU A 3 -2.16 16.33 -13.66
N GLN A 4 -1.95 15.31 -12.81
CA GLN A 4 -2.72 14.05 -12.82
C GLN A 4 -3.92 14.08 -11.86
N PHE A 5 -4.26 15.23 -11.29
CA PHE A 5 -5.39 15.38 -10.38
C PHE A 5 -6.28 16.55 -10.82
N SER A 6 -7.55 16.28 -11.08
CA SER A 6 -8.57 17.28 -11.36
C SER A 6 -9.49 17.42 -10.14
N ALA A 7 -9.96 18.64 -9.87
CA ALA A 7 -10.92 18.87 -8.81
C ALA A 7 -12.26 18.20 -9.16
N PRO A 8 -12.92 17.52 -8.21
CA PRO A 8 -14.18 16.85 -8.48
C PRO A 8 -15.30 17.85 -8.81
N GLU A 9 -16.22 17.45 -9.68
CA GLU A 9 -17.37 18.24 -10.11
C GLU A 9 -18.70 17.62 -9.64
N LEU A 10 -19.72 18.44 -9.43
CA LEU A 10 -21.06 17.96 -9.02
C LEU A 10 -21.68 16.98 -10.02
N LYS A 11 -21.33 17.08 -11.32
CA LYS A 11 -21.81 16.18 -12.38
C LYS A 11 -21.36 14.72 -12.19
N GLU A 12 -20.35 14.48 -11.35
CA GLU A 12 -19.87 13.15 -10.99
C GLU A 12 -20.78 12.46 -9.94
N GLY A 13 -21.84 13.13 -9.47
CA GLY A 13 -22.82 12.57 -8.52
C GLY A 13 -22.59 12.98 -7.05
N PHE A 14 -21.62 13.87 -6.78
CA PHE A 14 -21.42 14.41 -5.44
C PHE A 14 -22.56 15.36 -5.05
N LYS A 15 -23.06 15.26 -3.81
CA LYS A 15 -24.07 16.19 -3.27
C LYS A 15 -23.53 17.60 -3.05
N ALA A 16 -22.23 17.72 -2.76
CA ALA A 16 -21.52 18.97 -2.58
C ALA A 16 -20.02 18.75 -2.81
N VAL A 17 -19.32 19.80 -3.25
CA VAL A 17 -17.85 19.83 -3.34
C VAL A 17 -17.37 20.99 -2.47
N LEU A 18 -16.51 20.68 -1.49
CA LEU A 18 -15.96 21.65 -0.56
C LEU A 18 -14.44 21.68 -0.71
N THR A 19 -13.86 22.89 -0.77
CA THR A 19 -12.41 23.08 -0.85
C THR A 19 -11.88 23.63 0.47
N VAL A 20 -11.01 22.88 1.14
CA VAL A 20 -10.29 23.36 2.31
C VAL A 20 -9.00 24.05 1.85
N LYS A 21 -8.90 25.36 2.05
CA LYS A 21 -7.75 26.17 1.58
C LYS A 21 -6.61 26.31 2.59
N SER A 22 -6.80 25.84 3.82
CA SER A 22 -5.80 25.90 4.89
C SER A 22 -5.21 24.52 5.14
N PHE A 23 -3.88 24.43 5.20
CA PHE A 23 -3.20 23.19 5.58
C PHE A 23 -3.64 22.73 6.98
N VAL A 24 -3.72 23.64 7.95
CA VAL A 24 -4.14 23.30 9.32
C VAL A 24 -5.56 22.74 9.36
N ALA A 25 -6.48 23.34 8.63
CA ALA A 25 -7.86 22.85 8.54
C ALA A 25 -7.95 21.51 7.78
N SER A 26 -7.08 21.30 6.79
CA SER A 26 -7.01 20.03 6.05
C SER A 26 -6.51 18.90 6.93
N GLU A 27 -5.48 19.14 7.76
CA GLU A 27 -4.98 18.17 8.73
C GLU A 27 -6.04 17.84 9.80
N ASP A 28 -6.73 18.84 10.35
CA ASP A 28 -7.83 18.61 11.30
C ASP A 28 -8.96 17.78 10.65
N LEU A 29 -9.34 18.10 9.42
CA LEU A 29 -10.35 17.34 8.67
C LEU A 29 -9.91 15.89 8.43
N ILE A 30 -8.67 15.66 7.97
CA ILE A 30 -8.11 14.32 7.75
C ILE A 30 -8.12 13.55 9.07
N SER A 31 -7.72 14.18 10.18
CA SER A 31 -7.68 13.53 11.49
C SER A 31 -9.06 13.09 12.00
N ARG A 32 -10.12 13.82 11.64
CA ARG A 32 -11.51 13.51 12.03
C ARG A 32 -12.16 12.46 11.12
N LEU A 33 -11.86 12.50 9.83
CA LEU A 33 -12.54 11.67 8.83
C LEU A 33 -11.77 10.40 8.47
N SER A 34 -10.46 10.38 8.68
CA SER A 34 -9.63 9.22 8.37
C SER A 34 -9.56 8.31 9.60
N PRO A 35 -9.94 7.03 9.49
CA PRO A 35 -9.69 6.08 10.55
C PRO A 35 -8.18 5.93 10.75
N THR A 36 -7.76 5.72 12.00
CA THR A 36 -6.40 5.27 12.28
C THR A 36 -6.25 3.86 11.72
N PHE A 37 -5.56 3.73 10.58
CA PHE A 37 -5.24 2.42 10.03
C PHE A 37 -4.06 1.83 10.80
N GLY A 38 -4.33 0.72 11.47
CA GLY A 38 -3.30 -0.12 12.08
C GLY A 38 -2.61 -0.99 11.05
N LEU A 39 -2.20 -2.18 11.48
CA LEU A 39 -1.59 -3.16 10.59
C LEU A 39 -2.61 -3.66 9.55
N LEU A 40 -2.24 -3.64 8.26
CA LEU A 40 -3.04 -4.21 7.18
C LEU A 40 -2.45 -5.54 6.71
N ASN A 41 -3.27 -6.59 6.73
CA ASN A 41 -2.86 -7.91 6.28
C ASN A 41 -2.71 -7.97 4.75
N PHE A 42 -1.65 -8.60 4.28
CA PHE A 42 -1.47 -8.88 2.86
C PHE A 42 -2.45 -9.98 2.43
N PRO A 43 -3.06 -9.87 1.24
CA PRO A 43 -3.81 -10.96 0.66
C PRO A 43 -2.89 -12.18 0.50
N ARG A 44 -3.42 -13.37 0.76
CA ARG A 44 -2.70 -14.62 0.54
C ARG A 44 -2.87 -15.05 -0.91
N THR A 45 -1.78 -15.41 -1.57
CA THR A 45 -1.81 -15.94 -2.94
C THR A 45 -1.97 -17.45 -2.86
N ALA A 46 -3.06 -17.98 -3.40
CA ALA A 46 -3.30 -19.42 -3.42
C ALA A 46 -2.53 -20.11 -4.56
N HIS A 47 -2.06 -21.33 -4.30
CA HIS A 47 -1.50 -22.22 -5.29
C HIS A 47 -2.60 -22.78 -6.20
N LEU A 48 -2.32 -22.82 -7.50
CA LEU A 48 -3.21 -23.47 -8.47
C LEU A 48 -3.04 -24.99 -8.47
N ILE A 49 -1.83 -25.47 -8.19
CA ILE A 49 -1.41 -26.87 -8.27
C ILE A 49 -0.40 -27.15 -7.15
N HIS A 50 -0.42 -28.35 -6.58
CA HIS A 50 0.57 -28.81 -5.62
C HIS A 50 1.77 -29.48 -6.33
N LEU A 51 2.95 -28.85 -6.26
CA LEU A 51 4.20 -29.37 -6.85
C LEU A 51 5.16 -29.97 -5.80
N GLY A 52 4.67 -30.35 -4.61
CA GLY A 52 5.47 -30.93 -3.52
C GLY A 52 6.09 -29.93 -2.53
N ALA A 53 5.76 -28.63 -2.64
CA ALA A 53 6.33 -27.57 -1.80
C ALA A 53 5.29 -26.77 -1.00
N ILE A 54 4.06 -27.27 -0.86
CA ILE A 54 2.99 -26.60 -0.11
C ILE A 54 3.11 -26.97 1.37
N GLY A 55 3.26 -25.97 2.23
CA GLY A 55 3.26 -26.10 3.68
C GLY A 55 1.86 -26.01 4.29
N SER A 56 1.78 -26.08 5.63
CA SER A 56 0.51 -25.99 6.38
C SER A 56 -0.20 -24.64 6.23
N ASP A 57 0.54 -23.58 5.95
CA ASP A 57 0.03 -22.19 5.95
C ASP A 57 -0.38 -21.71 4.56
N ASP A 58 -0.11 -22.53 3.54
CA ASP A 58 -0.40 -22.27 2.14
C ASP A 58 -1.85 -22.63 1.79
N ILE A 59 -2.42 -21.92 0.83
CA ILE A 59 -3.76 -22.20 0.31
C ILE A 59 -3.61 -22.89 -1.03
N LEU A 60 -4.13 -24.11 -1.17
CA LEU A 60 -4.30 -24.77 -2.46
C LEU A 60 -5.75 -24.55 -2.94
N LEU A 61 -5.93 -24.06 -4.16
CA LEU A 61 -7.27 -24.00 -4.74
C LEU A 61 -7.77 -25.43 -5.06
N PRO A 62 -9.05 -25.74 -4.78
CA PRO A 62 -9.62 -27.06 -5.07
C PRO A 62 -9.69 -27.33 -6.59
N SER A 63 -9.76 -26.27 -7.40
CA SER A 63 -9.67 -26.32 -8.86
C SER A 63 -9.16 -24.99 -9.38
N ALA A 64 -8.51 -25.01 -10.55
CA ALA A 64 -8.10 -23.78 -11.22
C ALA A 64 -9.35 -23.00 -11.69
N PRO A 65 -9.38 -21.67 -11.52
CA PRO A 65 -10.53 -20.87 -11.94
C PRO A 65 -10.71 -20.94 -13.46
N ALA A 66 -11.95 -21.18 -13.90
CA ALA A 66 -12.30 -21.11 -15.31
C ALA A 66 -12.20 -19.66 -15.80
N LEU A 67 -11.37 -19.43 -16.82
CA LEU A 67 -11.21 -18.11 -17.42
C LEU A 67 -12.34 -17.89 -18.43
N SER A 68 -13.08 -16.80 -18.28
CA SER A 68 -14.11 -16.40 -19.25
C SER A 68 -13.48 -16.09 -20.62
N PRO A 69 -14.18 -16.34 -21.75
CA PRO A 69 -13.72 -15.92 -23.06
C PRO A 69 -13.38 -14.42 -23.07
N GLY A 70 -12.20 -14.07 -23.58
CA GLY A 70 -11.69 -12.69 -23.59
C GLY A 70 -11.01 -12.24 -22.29
N CYS A 71 -10.90 -13.10 -21.27
CA CYS A 71 -10.15 -12.79 -20.05
C CYS A 71 -8.65 -12.64 -20.37
N THR A 72 -8.05 -11.54 -19.91
CA THR A 72 -6.60 -11.31 -20.01
C THR A 72 -5.94 -11.71 -18.70
N VAL A 73 -4.92 -12.58 -18.80
CA VAL A 73 -4.08 -12.98 -17.66
C VAL A 73 -2.76 -12.26 -17.75
N VAL A 74 -2.35 -11.63 -16.65
CA VAL A 74 -1.04 -11.00 -16.50
C VAL A 74 -0.17 -11.89 -15.62
N ILE A 75 0.97 -12.33 -16.16
CA ILE A 75 1.95 -13.15 -15.43
C ILE A 75 3.10 -12.24 -15.02
N THR A 76 3.41 -12.24 -13.72
CA THR A 76 4.51 -11.48 -13.15
C THR A 76 5.46 -12.41 -12.41
N GLU A 77 6.72 -12.01 -12.28
CA GLU A 77 7.68 -12.71 -11.46
C GLU A 77 7.21 -12.76 -9.99
N LYS A 78 7.34 -13.93 -9.35
CA LYS A 78 7.24 -14.04 -7.90
C LYS A 78 8.61 -13.74 -7.29
N VAL A 79 8.80 -12.49 -6.87
CA VAL A 79 10.03 -12.08 -6.17
C VAL A 79 10.13 -12.82 -4.84
N ASP A 80 11.24 -13.53 -4.63
CA ASP A 80 11.52 -14.21 -3.36
C ASP A 80 12.17 -13.24 -2.37
N GLY A 81 11.45 -12.93 -1.30
CA GLY A 81 11.79 -11.87 -0.37
C GLY A 81 10.74 -11.76 0.72
N ALA A 82 10.58 -10.56 1.27
CA ALA A 82 9.60 -10.29 2.31
C ALA A 82 8.49 -9.38 1.79
N ASN A 83 7.24 -9.69 2.16
CA ASN A 83 6.11 -8.77 1.95
C ASN A 83 6.43 -7.43 2.61
N MET A 84 6.19 -6.34 1.88
CA MET A 84 6.45 -4.98 2.33
C MET A 84 5.38 -4.04 1.80
N ALA A 85 4.90 -3.15 2.66
CA ALA A 85 3.98 -2.09 2.28
C ALA A 85 4.42 -0.78 2.93
N PHE A 86 4.14 0.31 2.22
CA PHE A 86 4.43 1.67 2.63
C PHE A 86 3.11 2.41 2.81
N SER A 87 3.00 3.15 3.89
CA SER A 87 1.87 4.05 4.15
C SER A 87 2.37 5.36 4.74
N LEU A 88 1.51 6.37 4.76
CA LEU A 88 1.78 7.65 5.41
C LEU A 88 0.92 7.76 6.65
N SER A 89 1.50 8.11 7.79
CA SER A 89 0.73 8.46 8.99
C SER A 89 0.03 9.81 8.80
N SER A 90 -0.94 10.11 9.67
CA SER A 90 -1.53 11.46 9.77
C SER A 90 -0.47 12.54 10.04
N GLY A 91 0.60 12.20 10.75
CA GLY A 91 1.76 13.07 10.97
C GLY A 91 2.76 13.11 9.79
N ARG A 92 2.35 12.66 8.59
CA ARG A 92 3.17 12.62 7.37
C ARG A 92 4.48 11.83 7.51
N GLN A 93 4.49 10.84 8.40
CA GLN A 93 5.62 9.94 8.57
C GLN A 93 5.45 8.73 7.67
N LEU A 94 6.52 8.34 6.98
CA LEU A 94 6.55 7.10 6.23
C LEU A 94 6.52 5.93 7.21
N LEU A 95 5.49 5.10 7.11
CA LEU A 95 5.35 3.86 7.85
C LEU A 95 5.65 2.71 6.88
N VAL A 96 6.47 1.75 7.33
CA VAL A 96 6.78 0.54 6.57
C VAL A 96 6.30 -0.66 7.37
N GLN A 97 5.58 -1.58 6.75
CA GLN A 97 5.11 -2.81 7.39
C GLN A 97 5.54 -4.04 6.60
N ASN A 98 5.78 -5.14 7.32
CA ASN A 98 5.85 -6.48 6.74
C ASN A 98 4.50 -7.22 6.94
N ARG A 99 4.46 -8.55 6.73
CA ARG A 99 3.24 -9.36 6.89
C ARG A 99 2.58 -9.28 8.27
N SER A 100 3.32 -8.94 9.32
CA SER A 100 2.87 -9.09 10.71
C SER A 100 3.03 -7.86 11.59
N GLN A 101 3.83 -6.87 11.20
CA GLN A 101 4.10 -5.68 12.00
C GLN A 101 4.73 -4.53 11.21
N PHE A 102 4.77 -3.34 11.81
CA PHE A 102 5.61 -2.24 11.35
C PHE A 102 7.10 -2.56 11.56
N VAL A 103 7.94 -2.16 10.59
CA VAL A 103 9.38 -2.44 10.56
C VAL A 103 10.18 -1.20 10.20
N ASN A 104 11.43 -1.16 10.64
CA ASN A 104 12.43 -0.15 10.32
C ASN A 104 13.82 -0.81 10.16
N SER A 105 14.87 -0.01 9.93
CA SER A 105 16.23 -0.56 9.73
C SER A 105 16.78 -1.33 10.91
N SER A 106 16.26 -1.09 12.11
CA SER A 106 16.66 -1.75 13.35
C SER A 106 15.84 -3.02 13.64
N SER A 107 14.75 -3.27 12.89
CA SER A 107 13.85 -4.41 13.16
C SER A 107 14.45 -5.77 12.79
N HIS A 108 15.09 -5.88 11.62
CA HIS A 108 15.71 -7.12 11.15
C HIS A 108 16.80 -6.80 10.10
N SER A 109 17.79 -7.69 9.95
CA SER A 109 18.91 -7.49 9.02
C SER A 109 18.48 -7.21 7.58
N GLN A 110 17.40 -7.86 7.13
CA GLN A 110 16.82 -7.68 5.79
C GLN A 110 16.26 -6.27 5.55
N PHE A 111 15.94 -5.52 6.61
CA PHE A 111 15.35 -4.18 6.53
C PHE A 111 16.37 -3.05 6.73
N LYS A 112 17.66 -3.37 6.94
CA LYS A 112 18.72 -2.38 7.21
C LYS A 112 18.78 -1.22 6.21
N LYS A 113 18.39 -1.47 4.95
CA LYS A 113 18.43 -0.46 3.88
C LYS A 113 17.26 0.54 3.91
N LEU A 114 16.23 0.33 4.73
CA LEU A 114 15.05 1.22 4.77
C LEU A 114 15.42 2.65 5.14
N ASP A 115 16.39 2.84 6.04
CA ASP A 115 16.81 4.17 6.49
C ASP A 115 17.90 4.81 5.61
N PHE A 116 18.41 4.11 4.61
CA PHE A 116 19.62 4.49 3.86
C PHE A 116 19.37 5.37 2.62
N GLY A 117 18.14 5.79 2.35
CA GLY A 117 17.87 6.63 1.16
C GLY A 117 16.57 7.44 1.16
N TRP A 118 15.50 6.97 1.81
CA TRP A 118 14.21 7.67 1.77
C TRP A 118 14.16 8.91 2.67
N ARG A 119 14.87 8.91 3.80
CA ARG A 119 14.94 10.07 4.71
C ARG A 119 15.65 11.27 4.06
N ASP A 120 16.63 11.02 3.21
CA ASP A 120 17.40 12.08 2.54
C ASP A 120 16.63 12.67 1.35
N ILE A 121 15.84 11.86 0.63
CA ILE A 121 14.97 12.35 -0.45
C ILE A 121 13.83 13.22 0.11
N ALA A 122 13.20 12.81 1.21
CA ALA A 122 12.13 13.58 1.83
C ALA A 122 12.60 14.94 2.39
N ARG A 123 13.83 15.01 2.94
CA ARG A 123 14.43 16.28 3.38
C ARG A 123 14.76 17.21 2.22
N ASN A 124 15.35 16.67 1.14
CA ASN A 124 15.79 17.48 0.00
C ASN A 124 14.64 18.04 -0.85
N TYR A 125 13.45 17.42 -0.85
CA TYR A 125 12.28 17.92 -1.59
C TYR A 125 11.35 18.83 -0.77
N LEU A 126 11.42 18.81 0.56
CA LEU A 126 10.52 19.58 1.43
C LEU A 126 11.14 20.84 2.04
N GLY A 127 12.40 21.17 1.72
CA GLY A 127 12.98 22.47 2.01
C GLY A 127 13.03 22.83 3.50
N TYR A 128 13.45 21.87 4.34
CA TYR A 128 13.90 22.14 5.71
C TYR A 128 15.38 21.80 5.84
#